data_AF-A0A7W0PXJ1-F1
#
_entry.id   AF-A0A7W0PXJ1-F1
#
_cell.length_a   1.000
_cell.length_b   1.000
_cell.length_c   1.000
_cell.angle_alpha   90.00
_cell.angle_beta   90.00
_cell.angle_gamma   90.00
#
_symmetry.space_group_name_H-M   'P 1'
#
loop_
_entity.id
_entity.type
_entity.pdbx_description
1 polymer ?
#
loop_
_entity_poly.entity_id
_entity_poly.type
_entity_poly.pdbx_seq_one_letter_code
_entity_poly.pdbx_strand_id
1 'polypeptide(L)'
;MVHPRHTAGFGGYDLESEAIAELWRELVAERRSIRVQVHTHPGAAYHSSRDDALALVHTPGFLSLVIPDFGLGEVGLAGAFLAEQTLEGLWVAVPLHERLEVTA
;
A
#
# COMPACT_ATOMS: atom_id res chain seq x y z
N MET A 1 -3.33 -7.68 16.62
CA MET A 1 -3.21 -7.93 15.16
C MET A 1 -4.62 -7.94 14.61
N VAL A 2 -4.92 -7.07 13.64
CA VAL A 2 -6.20 -7.09 12.90
C VAL A 2 -6.00 -8.02 11.71
N HIS A 3 -6.90 -8.97 11.49
CA HIS A 3 -6.83 -9.92 10.39
C HIS A 3 -8.14 -9.84 9.60
N PRO A 4 -8.25 -8.90 8.63
CA PRO A 4 -9.48 -8.71 7.87
C PRO A 4 -9.79 -9.95 7.02
N ARG A 5 -11.07 -10.11 6.66
CA ARG A 5 -11.49 -11.11 5.68
C ARG A 5 -10.84 -10.80 4.33
N HIS A 6 -10.20 -11.80 3.74
CA HIS A 6 -9.42 -11.64 2.53
C HIS A 6 -9.30 -12.96 1.75
N THR A 7 -8.93 -12.84 0.47
CA THR A 7 -8.47 -13.96 -0.35
C THR A 7 -7.01 -13.72 -0.71
N ALA A 8 -6.16 -14.73 -0.52
CA ALA A 8 -4.74 -14.65 -0.85
C ALA A 8 -4.31 -15.86 -1.70
N GLY A 9 -3.43 -15.62 -2.65
CA GLY A 9 -2.84 -16.66 -3.46
C GLY A 9 -1.66 -16.14 -4.26
N PHE A 10 -1.14 -16.96 -5.17
CA PHE A 10 0.00 -16.59 -6.02
C PHE A 10 -0.24 -15.30 -6.81
N GLY A 11 -1.49 -15.05 -7.23
CA GLY A 11 -1.86 -13.90 -8.06
C GLY A 11 -2.17 -12.60 -7.31
N GLY A 12 -2.15 -12.60 -5.98
CA GLY A 12 -2.41 -11.39 -5.19
C GLY A 12 -3.07 -11.64 -3.83
N TYR A 13 -3.37 -10.53 -3.17
CA TYR A 13 -4.03 -10.46 -1.88
C TYR A 13 -5.17 -9.44 -1.98
N ASP A 14 -6.40 -9.88 -1.78
CA ASP A 14 -7.60 -9.07 -1.92
C ASP A 14 -8.37 -9.00 -0.60
N LEU A 15 -8.66 -7.79 -0.13
CA LEU A 15 -9.57 -7.58 0.98
C LEU A 15 -11.01 -7.71 0.50
N GLU A 16 -11.85 -8.38 1.29
CA GLU A 16 -13.29 -8.41 1.00
C GLU A 16 -13.91 -7.02 1.19
N SER A 17 -14.89 -6.68 0.34
CA SER A 17 -15.54 -5.37 0.34
C SER A 17 -16.14 -4.99 1.70
N GLU A 18 -16.64 -5.97 2.44
CA GLU A 18 -17.19 -5.79 3.79
C GLU A 18 -16.11 -5.32 4.77
N ALA A 19 -14.90 -5.89 4.71
CA ALA A 19 -13.79 -5.48 5.56
C ALA A 19 -13.32 -4.05 5.22
N ILE A 20 -13.31 -3.69 3.94
CA ILE A 20 -13.01 -2.32 3.51
C ILE A 20 -14.09 -1.34 4.02
N ALA A 21 -15.37 -1.71 3.94
CA ALA A 21 -16.46 -0.88 4.43
C ALA A 21 -16.42 -0.68 5.97
N GLU A 22 -16.01 -1.70 6.72
CA GLU A 22 -15.75 -1.60 8.16
C GLU A 22 -14.64 -0.61 8.48
N LEU A 23 -13.50 -0.75 7.80
CA LEU A 23 -12.36 0.18 7.93
C LEU A 23 -12.78 1.63 7.66
N TRP A 24 -13.55 1.89 6.60
CA TRP A 24 -14.01 3.24 6.29
C TRP A 24 -14.89 3.85 7.39
N ARG A 25 -15.78 3.05 7.99
CA ARG A 25 -16.62 3.52 9.10
C ARG A 25 -15.78 3.92 10.30
N GLU A 26 -14.78 3.12 10.65
CA GLU A 26 -13.85 3.42 11.74
C GLU A 26 -13.06 4.70 11.48
N LEU A 27 -12.47 4.84 10.30
CA LEU A 27 -11.70 6.03 9.92
C LEU A 27 -12.54 7.31 9.98
N VAL A 28 -13.78 7.27 9.48
CA VAL A 28 -14.69 8.42 9.55
C VAL A 28 -15.03 8.78 10.99
N ALA A 29 -15.35 7.78 11.83
CA ALA A 29 -15.66 8.00 13.24
C ALA A 29 -14.49 8.64 13.99
N GLU A 30 -13.26 8.26 13.65
CA GLU A 30 -12.03 8.80 14.25
C GLU A 30 -11.48 10.06 13.55
N ARG A 31 -12.14 10.55 12.49
CA ARG A 31 -11.64 11.66 11.66
C ARG A 31 -10.22 11.42 11.11
N ARG A 32 -9.94 10.17 10.74
CA ARG A 32 -8.69 9.74 10.11
C ARG A 32 -8.88 9.48 8.63
N SER A 33 -7.77 9.42 7.91
CA SER A 33 -7.71 9.00 6.52
C SER A 33 -6.56 8.03 6.31
N ILE A 34 -6.57 7.34 5.16
CA ILE A 34 -5.47 6.45 4.76
C ILE A 34 -4.49 7.28 3.95
N ARG A 35 -3.22 7.29 4.38
CA ARG A 35 -2.15 8.03 3.70
C ARG A 35 -1.35 7.16 2.74
N VAL A 36 -1.24 5.87 3.05
CA VAL A 36 -0.40 4.91 2.35
C VAL A 36 -1.04 3.52 2.38
N GLN A 37 -0.94 2.79 1.28
CA GLN A 37 -1.13 1.35 1.23
C GLN A 37 0.23 0.66 1.23
N VAL A 38 0.36 -0.42 2.01
CA VAL A 38 1.60 -1.20 2.11
C VAL A 38 1.30 -2.65 1.77
N HIS A 39 2.09 -3.22 0.87
CA HIS A 39 2.01 -4.64 0.51
C HIS A 39 3.38 -5.20 0.13
N THR A 40 3.45 -6.52 -0.07
CA THR A 40 4.69 -7.23 -0.33
C THR A 40 4.65 -8.00 -1.64
N HIS A 41 5.78 -8.10 -2.34
CA HIS A 41 5.96 -8.98 -3.51
C HIS A 41 6.89 -10.17 -3.18
N PRO A 42 6.79 -11.32 -3.89
CA PRO A 42 7.66 -12.48 -3.70
C PRO A 42 9.15 -12.27 -4.02
N GLY A 43 9.50 -11.15 -4.65
CA GLY A 43 10.84 -10.83 -5.11
C GLY A 43 11.03 -9.32 -5.15
N ALA A 44 11.44 -8.78 -6.29
CA ALA A 44 11.64 -7.34 -6.46
C ALA A 44 10.36 -6.51 -6.20
N ALA A 45 10.53 -5.35 -5.57
CA ALA A 45 9.47 -4.37 -5.37
C ALA A 45 9.30 -3.48 -6.61
N TYR A 46 8.05 -3.34 -7.06
CA TYR A 46 7.65 -2.45 -8.14
C TYR A 46 6.14 -2.22 -8.06
N HIS A 47 5.64 -1.13 -8.63
CA HIS A 47 4.20 -0.89 -8.76
C HIS A 47 3.68 -1.58 -10.03
N SER A 48 2.83 -2.58 -9.87
CA SER A 48 2.25 -3.36 -10.96
C SER A 48 0.96 -2.73 -11.50
N SER A 49 0.51 -3.18 -12.68
CA SER A 49 -0.80 -2.76 -13.22
C SER A 49 -1.99 -3.18 -12.33
N ARG A 50 -1.82 -4.21 -11.50
CA ARG A 50 -2.82 -4.59 -10.49
C ARG A 50 -2.85 -3.56 -9.36
N ASP A 51 -1.68 -3.13 -8.90
CA ASP A 51 -1.56 -2.10 -7.87
C ASP A 51 -2.15 -0.77 -8.37
N ASP A 52 -1.93 -0.43 -9.64
CA ASP A 52 -2.53 0.74 -10.28
C ASP A 52 -4.06 0.72 -10.23
N ALA A 53 -4.66 -0.44 -10.52
CA ALA A 53 -6.09 -0.60 -10.72
C ALA A 53 -6.87 -0.84 -9.42
N LEU A 54 -6.22 -1.43 -8.40
CA LEU A 54 -6.85 -1.88 -7.16
C LEU A 54 -6.35 -1.12 -5.92
N ALA A 55 -5.68 0.02 -6.11
CA ALA A 55 -5.31 0.88 -5.01
C ALA A 55 -6.54 1.26 -4.18
N LEU A 56 -6.40 1.26 -2.86
CA LEU A 56 -7.52 1.54 -1.96
C LEU A 56 -8.06 2.97 -2.10
N VAL A 57 -7.20 3.91 -2.49
CA VAL A 57 -7.52 5.33 -2.66
C VAL A 57 -6.90 5.81 -3.96
N HIS A 58 -7.69 6.53 -4.78
CA HIS A 58 -7.25 7.09 -6.06
C HIS A 58 -7.14 8.62 -6.04
N THR A 59 -6.62 9.19 -4.94
CA THR A 59 -6.56 10.64 -4.72
C THR A 59 -5.12 11.14 -4.89
N PRO A 60 -4.89 12.31 -5.52
CA PRO A 60 -3.55 12.85 -5.67
C PRO A 60 -2.79 12.93 -4.34
N GLY A 61 -1.52 12.51 -4.38
CA GLY A 61 -0.64 12.41 -3.23
C GLY A 61 -0.74 11.09 -2.46
N PHE A 62 -1.70 10.20 -2.76
CA PHE A 62 -1.78 8.89 -2.12
C PHE A 62 -0.54 8.05 -2.43
N LEU A 63 -0.07 7.27 -1.45
CA LEU A 63 1.17 6.50 -1.54
C LEU A 63 0.89 5.00 -1.58
N SER A 64 1.69 4.29 -2.37
CA SER A 64 1.70 2.83 -2.45
C SER A 64 3.12 2.33 -2.25
N LEU A 65 3.37 1.67 -1.12
CA LEU A 65 4.67 1.14 -0.71
C LEU A 65 4.72 -0.36 -0.92
N VAL A 66 5.65 -0.81 -1.74
CA VAL A 66 5.90 -2.22 -2.02
C VAL A 66 7.19 -2.65 -1.35
N ILE A 67 7.11 -3.66 -0.49
CA ILE A 67 8.26 -4.28 0.18
C ILE A 67 8.63 -5.59 -0.55
N PRO A 68 9.91 -5.81 -0.89
CA PRO A 68 10.33 -7.02 -1.60
C PRO A 68 10.32 -8.27 -0.70
N ASP A 69 10.51 -9.43 -1.32
CA ASP A 69 10.79 -10.72 -0.68
C ASP A 69 9.82 -11.09 0.46
N PHE A 70 8.52 -10.81 0.29
CA PHE A 70 7.47 -11.00 1.29
C PHE A 70 7.74 -10.30 2.64
N GLY A 71 8.60 -9.29 2.66
CA GLY A 71 9.05 -8.64 3.90
C GLY A 71 9.95 -9.52 4.77
N LEU A 72 10.59 -10.56 4.22
CA LEU A 72 11.49 -11.47 4.93
C LEU A 72 12.93 -10.95 5.05
N GLY A 73 13.22 -9.75 4.53
CA GLY A 73 14.53 -9.10 4.59
C GLY A 73 14.83 -8.42 5.92
N GLU A 74 15.93 -7.66 5.94
CA GLU A 74 16.29 -6.82 7.09
C GLU A 74 15.25 -5.73 7.34
N VAL A 75 15.09 -5.34 8.61
CA VAL A 75 14.19 -4.23 8.99
C VAL A 75 14.70 -2.93 8.36
N GLY A 76 13.89 -2.34 7.49
CA GLY A 76 14.20 -1.11 6.80
C GLY A 76 13.41 -0.98 5.50
N LEU A 77 13.81 -0.03 4.66
CA LEU A 77 13.22 0.22 3.34
C LEU A 77 14.19 -0.10 2.19
N ALA A 78 15.25 -0.87 2.47
CA ALA A 78 16.20 -1.29 1.45
C ALA A 78 15.49 -2.16 0.40
N GLY A 79 15.60 -1.76 -0.87
CA GLY A 79 14.95 -2.46 -1.98
C GLY A 79 13.44 -2.25 -2.08
N ALA A 80 12.83 -1.43 -1.22
CA ALA A 80 11.42 -1.06 -1.33
C ALA A 80 11.16 -0.12 -2.53
N PHE A 81 9.91 -0.12 -2.99
CA PHE A 81 9.45 0.78 -4.05
C PHE A 81 8.31 1.64 -3.52
N LEU A 82 8.34 2.94 -3.79
CA LEU A 82 7.27 3.87 -3.42
C LEU A 82 6.71 4.54 -4.67
N ALA A 83 5.40 4.39 -4.87
CA ALA A 83 4.66 5.14 -5.86
C ALA A 83 3.82 6.24 -5.20
N GLU A 84 3.70 7.38 -5.88
CA GLU A 84 2.79 8.47 -5.52
C GLU A 84 1.82 8.71 -6.68
N GLN A 85 0.55 8.92 -6.35
CA GLN A 85 -0.47 9.23 -7.34
C GLN A 85 -0.46 10.72 -7.71
N THR A 86 -0.38 11.03 -8.99
CA THR A 86 -0.32 12.42 -9.48
C THR A 86 -1.72 13.04 -9.63
N LEU A 87 -1.77 14.34 -9.91
CA LEU A 87 -3.01 15.06 -10.22
C LEU A 87 -3.70 14.52 -11.48
N GLU A 88 -2.93 13.99 -12.42
CA GLU A 88 -3.38 13.38 -13.67
C GLU A 88 -3.85 11.93 -13.49
N GLY A 89 -3.80 11.40 -12.26
CA GLY A 89 -4.19 10.03 -11.94
C GLY A 89 -3.15 8.98 -12.33
N LEU A 90 -1.92 9.38 -12.63
CA LEU A 90 -0.81 8.48 -12.94
C LEU A 90 -0.08 8.05 -11.65
N TRP A 91 0.56 6.89 -11.68
CA TRP A 91 1.46 6.44 -10.62
C TRP A 91 2.90 6.70 -11.02
N VAL A 92 3.64 7.41 -10.16
CA VAL A 92 5.06 7.73 -10.40
C VAL A 92 5.92 7.27 -9.24
N ALA A 93 7.11 6.76 -9.55
CA ALA A 93 8.10 6.44 -8.53
C ALA A 93 8.58 7.70 -7.83
N VAL A 94 8.64 7.70 -6.50
CA VAL A 94 9.14 8.82 -5.70
C VAL A 94 10.22 8.38 -4.72
N PRO A 95 11.17 9.25 -4.35
CA PRO A 95 12.19 8.91 -3.37
C PRO A 95 11.58 8.61 -1.99
N LEU A 96 11.86 7.40 -1.46
CA LEU A 96 11.37 6.94 -0.15
C LEU A 96 11.69 7.94 0.97
N HIS A 97 12.94 8.39 1.05
CA HIS A 97 13.43 9.25 2.12
C HIS A 97 12.84 10.66 2.15
N GLU A 98 12.18 11.09 1.06
CA GLU A 98 11.47 12.37 1.01
C GLU A 98 10.01 12.28 1.48
N ARG A 99 9.50 11.05 1.68
CA ARG A 99 8.08 10.79 1.98
C ARG A 99 7.88 9.99 3.26
N LEU A 100 8.82 9.12 3.59
CA LEU A 100 8.73 8.17 4.70
C LEU A 100 10.03 8.20 5.51
N GLU A 101 9.86 8.10 6.83
CA GLU A 101 10.95 7.93 7.79
C GLU A 101 10.67 6.65 8.61
N VAL A 102 11.71 5.87 8.86
CA VAL A 102 11.64 4.71 9.77
C VAL A 102 12.16 5.15 11.13
N THR A 103 11.29 5.21 12.12
CA THR A 103 11.65 5.52 13.51
C THR A 103 11.76 4.23 14.31
N ALA A 104 12.80 4.12 15.15
CA ALA A 104 13.02 2.99 16.06
C ALA A 104 12.24 3.13 17.38
#